data_AF-A0A1E3T6R1-F1
#
_entry.id   AF-A0A1E3T6R1-F1
#
_cell.length_a   1.000
_cell.length_b   1.000
_cell.length_c   1.000
_cell.angle_alpha   90.00
_cell.angle_beta   90.00
_cell.angle_gamma   90.00
#
_symmetry.space_group_name_H-M   'P 1'
#
loop_
_entity.id
_entity.type
_entity.pdbx_description
1 polymer ?
#
loop_
_entity_poly.entity_id
_entity_poly.type
_entity_poly.pdbx_seq_one_letter_code
_entity_poly.pdbx_strand_id
1 'polypeptide(L)'
;MTQTAFSTTDWVREHTEQILAQGTTAGIGESDERTKNRPIVLFTVTGAKTGLKRYVPLMRVEHNGHYAMIGSTGGAPKDPAWVANLRANPTVSVQDGDRVFEGTARQVVGAERETWWQRGVEAYPHYTTLQSLTERKIPVFVVE
;
A
#
# COMPACT_ATOMS: atom_id res chain seq x y z
N MET A 1 -24.42 8.20 7.77
CA MET A 1 -23.69 7.11 7.08
C MET A 1 -22.59 7.76 6.27
N THR A 2 -21.35 7.70 6.74
CA THR A 2 -20.24 8.40 6.10
C THR A 2 -19.85 7.63 4.84
N GLN A 3 -20.27 8.13 3.69
CA GLN A 3 -19.97 7.52 2.39
C GLN A 3 -18.47 7.61 2.14
N THR A 4 -17.76 6.50 2.31
CA THR A 4 -16.35 6.38 1.93
C THR A 4 -16.29 6.50 0.41
N ALA A 5 -15.97 7.68 -0.11
CA ALA A 5 -15.74 7.85 -1.54
C ALA A 5 -14.53 7.00 -1.96
N PHE A 6 -14.75 6.05 -2.86
CA PHE A 6 -13.71 5.22 -3.43
C PHE A 6 -12.70 6.04 -4.25
N SER A 7 -11.52 5.48 -4.48
CA SER A 7 -10.49 6.12 -5.29
C SER A 7 -10.97 6.35 -6.73
N THR A 8 -10.55 7.46 -7.33
CA THR A 8 -10.76 7.70 -8.77
C THR A 8 -9.79 6.89 -9.65
N THR A 9 -8.74 6.32 -9.06
CA THR A 9 -7.83 5.39 -9.76
C THR A 9 -8.49 4.02 -9.89
N ASP A 10 -8.76 3.59 -11.13
CA ASP A 10 -9.50 2.36 -11.45
C ASP A 10 -8.96 1.13 -10.73
N TRP A 11 -7.65 0.88 -10.87
CA TRP A 11 -6.94 -0.19 -10.16
C TRP A 11 -7.23 -0.21 -8.65
N VAL A 12 -7.15 0.96 -7.99
CA VAL A 12 -7.34 1.07 -6.54
C VAL A 12 -8.80 0.79 -6.19
N ARG A 13 -9.73 1.35 -6.97
CA ARG A 13 -11.17 1.18 -6.76
C ARG A 13 -11.60 -0.28 -6.92
N GLU A 14 -11.23 -0.91 -8.03
CA GLU A 14 -11.62 -2.28 -8.37
C GLU A 14 -11.14 -3.28 -7.31
N HIS A 15 -9.88 -3.22 -6.89
CA HIS A 15 -9.36 -4.12 -5.85
C HIS A 15 -10.03 -3.86 -4.50
N THR A 16 -10.30 -2.60 -4.17
CA THR A 16 -11.02 -2.28 -2.93
C THR A 16 -12.44 -2.84 -2.96
N GLU A 17 -13.16 -2.67 -4.07
CA GLU A 17 -14.52 -3.19 -4.23
C GLU A 17 -14.56 -4.72 -4.12
N GLN A 18 -13.61 -5.41 -4.77
CA GLN A 18 -13.48 -6.86 -4.65
C GLN A 18 -13.23 -7.29 -3.20
N ILE A 19 -12.24 -6.69 -2.53
CA ILE A 19 -11.88 -7.01 -1.14
C ILE A 19 -13.05 -6.78 -0.19
N LEU A 20 -13.77 -5.67 -0.33
CA LEU A 20 -14.92 -5.37 0.52
C LEU A 20 -16.12 -6.29 0.24
N ALA A 21 -16.33 -6.68 -1.02
CA ALA A 21 -17.40 -7.61 -1.38
C ALA A 21 -17.15 -9.02 -0.86
N GLN A 22 -15.89 -9.48 -0.90
CA GLN A 22 -15.53 -10.82 -0.43
C GLN A 22 -15.14 -10.89 1.05
N GLY A 23 -14.83 -9.75 1.68
CA GLY A 23 -14.43 -9.66 3.09
C GLY A 23 -13.00 -10.10 3.40
N THR A 24 -12.18 -10.39 2.39
CA THR A 24 -10.81 -10.94 2.51
C THR A 24 -9.92 -10.36 1.42
N THR A 25 -8.58 -10.45 1.53
CA THR A 25 -7.67 -10.21 0.38
C THR A 25 -7.20 -11.50 -0.29
N ALA A 26 -7.66 -12.67 0.17
CA ALA A 26 -7.28 -13.95 -0.42
C ALA A 26 -7.62 -14.01 -1.93
N GLY A 27 -6.65 -14.42 -2.75
CA GLY A 27 -6.76 -14.50 -4.21
C GLY A 27 -6.76 -13.15 -4.95
N ILE A 28 -6.78 -12.02 -4.23
CA ILE A 28 -6.83 -10.71 -4.85
C ILE A 28 -5.48 -10.35 -5.47
N GLY A 29 -5.52 -9.99 -6.75
CA GLY A 29 -4.33 -9.72 -7.56
C GLY A 29 -3.72 -10.97 -8.20
N GLU A 30 -4.02 -12.18 -7.73
CA GLU A 30 -3.37 -13.41 -8.25
C GLU A 30 -3.81 -13.80 -9.66
N SER A 31 -4.92 -13.24 -10.15
CA SER A 31 -5.41 -13.40 -11.53
C SER A 31 -5.40 -12.08 -12.31
N ASP A 32 -4.67 -11.06 -11.83
CA ASP A 32 -4.60 -9.75 -12.47
C ASP A 32 -3.20 -9.48 -13.05
N GLU A 33 -3.11 -9.33 -14.37
CA GLU A 33 -1.84 -9.06 -15.05
C GLU A 33 -1.18 -7.75 -14.60
N ARG A 34 -1.96 -6.79 -14.08
CA ARG A 34 -1.48 -5.50 -13.56
C ARG A 34 -0.67 -5.66 -12.27
N THR A 35 -0.89 -6.72 -11.49
CA THR A 35 -0.03 -7.10 -10.34
C THR A 35 1.08 -8.06 -10.71
N LYS A 36 1.07 -8.61 -11.93
CA LYS A 36 1.85 -9.79 -12.31
C LYS A 36 1.49 -11.03 -11.46
N ASN A 37 0.20 -11.23 -11.22
CA ASN A 37 -0.33 -12.38 -10.47
C ASN A 37 0.23 -12.46 -9.04
N ARG A 38 0.36 -11.30 -8.38
CA ARG A 38 0.92 -11.19 -7.03
C ARG A 38 -0.15 -10.75 -6.03
N PRO A 39 -0.03 -11.21 -4.77
CA PRO A 39 -1.03 -10.93 -3.73
C PRO A 39 -1.04 -9.47 -3.29
N ILE A 40 -2.21 -9.05 -2.80
CA ILE A 40 -2.48 -7.69 -2.31
C ILE A 40 -2.81 -7.70 -0.82
N VAL A 41 -2.38 -6.66 -0.13
CA VAL A 41 -2.79 -6.30 1.24
C VAL A 41 -3.60 -5.01 1.17
N LEU A 42 -4.69 -4.94 1.94
CA LEU A 42 -5.47 -3.73 2.10
C LEU A 42 -5.00 -2.96 3.33
N PHE A 43 -4.54 -1.74 3.12
CA PHE A 43 -4.26 -0.81 4.20
C PHE A 43 -5.39 0.20 4.32
N THR A 44 -5.77 0.55 5.54
CA THR A 44 -6.73 1.63 5.82
C THR A 44 -6.05 2.73 6.62
N VAL A 45 -5.97 3.93 6.05
CA VAL A 45 -5.32 5.10 6.65
C VAL A 45 -6.32 6.22 6.92
N THR A 46 -5.97 7.17 7.79
CA THR A 46 -6.83 8.33 8.09
C THR A 46 -6.41 9.54 7.26
N GLY A 47 -7.33 10.12 6.47
CA GLY A 47 -7.07 11.29 5.64
C GLY A 47 -6.69 12.52 6.46
N ALA A 48 -5.47 13.06 6.28
CA ALA A 48 -4.93 14.14 7.12
C ALA A 48 -5.80 15.40 7.15
N LYS A 49 -6.41 15.75 6.02
CA LYS A 49 -7.29 16.94 5.91
C LYS A 49 -8.74 16.65 6.29
N THR A 50 -9.20 15.41 6.11
CA THR A 50 -10.63 15.08 6.13
C THR A 50 -11.06 14.24 7.33
N GLY A 51 -10.13 13.59 8.04
CA GLY A 51 -10.44 12.59 9.08
C GLY A 51 -11.05 11.28 8.56
N LEU A 52 -11.56 11.25 7.32
CA LEU A 52 -12.14 10.06 6.70
C LEU A 52 -11.10 8.93 6.49
N LYS A 53 -11.54 7.69 6.70
CA LYS A 53 -10.78 6.48 6.36
C LYS A 53 -10.59 6.37 4.84
N ARG A 54 -9.41 5.92 4.42
CA ARG A 54 -9.02 5.74 3.02
C ARG A 54 -8.44 4.34 2.83
N TYR A 55 -9.00 3.61 1.88
CA TYR A 55 -8.52 2.31 1.47
C TYR A 55 -7.34 2.45 0.50
N VAL A 56 -6.29 1.66 0.75
CA VAL A 56 -5.02 1.69 0.04
C VAL A 56 -4.58 0.24 -0.21
N PRO A 57 -5.13 -0.43 -1.24
CA PRO A 57 -4.63 -1.73 -1.69
C PRO A 57 -3.22 -1.57 -2.26
N LEU A 58 -2.28 -2.37 -1.78
CA LEU A 58 -0.87 -2.41 -2.22
C LEU A 58 -0.39 -3.85 -2.37
N MET A 59 0.72 -4.02 -3.10
CA MET A 59 1.41 -5.31 -3.19
C MET A 59 1.76 -5.82 -1.78
N ARG A 60 1.56 -7.11 -1.52
CA ARG A 60 1.94 -7.74 -0.26
C ARG A 60 3.46 -7.81 -0.13
N VAL A 61 4.02 -7.00 0.77
CA VAL A 61 5.44 -7.06 1.16
C VAL A 61 5.49 -7.28 2.66
N GLU A 62 5.70 -8.51 3.09
CA GLU A 62 5.68 -8.92 4.50
C GLU A 62 6.97 -9.62 4.88
N HIS A 63 7.44 -9.37 6.10
CA HIS A 63 8.56 -10.09 6.68
C HIS A 63 8.48 -10.07 8.21
N ASN A 64 8.44 -11.26 8.83
CA ASN A 64 8.36 -11.47 10.27
C ASN A 64 7.20 -10.72 10.94
N GLY A 65 6.04 -10.65 10.28
CA GLY A 65 4.84 -10.00 10.80
C GLY A 65 4.76 -8.49 10.54
N HIS A 66 5.82 -7.87 10.03
CA HIS A 66 5.82 -6.46 9.61
C HIS A 66 5.54 -6.33 8.11
N TYR A 67 4.95 -5.21 7.72
CA TYR A 67 4.53 -4.97 6.34
C TYR A 67 5.11 -3.67 5.78
N ALA A 68 5.53 -3.67 4.52
CA ALA A 68 5.95 -2.46 3.84
C ALA A 68 4.85 -1.87 2.95
N MET A 69 4.59 -0.57 3.12
CA MET A 69 3.78 0.25 2.21
C MET A 69 4.72 1.08 1.32
N ILE A 70 4.71 0.80 0.01
CA ILE A 70 5.62 1.43 -0.97
C ILE A 70 4.87 2.47 -1.83
N GLY A 71 5.25 3.74 -1.71
CA GLY A 71 4.59 4.89 -2.34
C GLY A 71 4.97 5.16 -3.79
N SER A 72 4.88 4.15 -4.67
CA SER A 72 5.39 4.25 -6.04
C SER A 72 4.51 5.04 -7.01
N THR A 73 3.17 4.97 -6.91
CA THR A 73 2.20 5.62 -7.83
C THR A 73 2.61 5.52 -9.30
N GLY A 74 2.98 4.33 -9.78
CA GLY A 74 3.36 4.15 -11.18
C GLY A 74 4.53 5.02 -11.68
N GLY A 75 5.41 5.52 -10.79
CA GLY A 75 6.51 6.41 -11.16
C GLY A 75 6.13 7.88 -11.28
N ALA A 76 4.92 8.28 -10.86
CA ALA A 76 4.51 9.68 -10.87
C ALA A 76 5.48 10.59 -10.09
N PRO A 77 5.64 11.87 -10.49
CA PRO A 77 6.58 12.80 -9.85
C PRO A 77 6.17 13.22 -8.43
N LYS A 78 4.94 12.89 -8.01
CA LYS A 78 4.39 13.19 -6.69
C LYS A 78 4.09 11.91 -5.92
N ASP A 79 4.29 11.97 -4.61
CA ASP A 79 3.87 10.91 -3.69
C ASP A 79 2.33 10.73 -3.75
N PRO A 80 1.82 9.50 -3.56
CA PRO A 80 0.39 9.29 -3.42
C PRO A 80 -0.15 9.99 -2.17
N ALA A 81 -1.41 10.42 -2.19
CA ALA A 81 -2.01 11.19 -1.10
C ALA A 81 -1.92 10.49 0.27
N TRP A 82 -1.94 9.15 0.30
CA TRP A 82 -1.82 8.39 1.54
C TRP A 82 -0.46 8.56 2.24
N VAL A 83 0.60 8.93 1.53
CA VAL A 83 1.91 9.22 2.15
C VAL A 83 1.82 10.43 3.08
N ALA A 84 1.17 11.51 2.62
CA ALA A 84 0.92 12.68 3.46
C ALA A 84 -0.02 12.34 4.62
N ASN A 85 -0.98 11.43 4.41
CA ASN A 85 -1.85 10.94 5.46
C ASN A 85 -1.08 10.22 6.57
N LEU A 86 -0.18 9.30 6.22
CA LEU A 86 0.63 8.56 7.19
C LEU A 86 1.62 9.45 7.96
N ARG A 87 2.21 10.45 7.29
CA ARG A 87 3.08 11.43 7.96
C ARG A 87 2.33 12.24 9.04
N ALA A 88 1.02 12.43 8.89
CA ALA A 88 0.18 13.13 9.86
C ALA A 88 -0.47 12.19 10.90
N ASN A 89 -0.87 11.00 10.47
CA ASN A 89 -1.57 9.99 11.28
C ASN A 89 -0.97 8.61 10.98
N PRO A 90 -0.04 8.10 11.79
CA PRO A 90 0.69 6.88 11.49
C PRO A 90 -0.11 5.60 11.75
N THR A 91 -1.25 5.67 12.45
CA THR A 91 -2.12 4.51 12.69
C THR A 91 -2.70 3.99 11.39
N VAL A 92 -2.51 2.70 11.15
CA VAL A 92 -2.99 1.99 9.96
C VAL A 92 -3.62 0.67 10.37
N SER A 93 -4.74 0.32 9.72
CA SER A 93 -5.26 -1.04 9.77
C SER A 93 -4.77 -1.81 8.56
N VAL A 94 -4.33 -3.04 8.77
CA VAL A 94 -3.77 -3.94 7.77
C VAL A 94 -4.68 -5.16 7.66
N GLN A 95 -5.10 -5.49 6.44
CA GLN A 95 -5.83 -6.72 6.13
C GLN A 95 -5.06 -7.55 5.11
N ASP A 96 -4.65 -8.75 5.54
CA ASP A 96 -3.92 -9.75 4.74
C ASP A 96 -4.68 -11.09 4.83
N GLY A 97 -5.38 -11.45 3.77
CA GLY A 97 -6.41 -12.49 3.79
C GLY A 97 -7.53 -12.09 4.76
N ASP A 98 -7.84 -13.01 5.67
CA ASP A 98 -8.85 -12.81 6.72
C ASP A 98 -8.27 -12.14 7.97
N ARG A 99 -6.94 -11.99 8.03
CA ARG A 99 -6.27 -11.40 9.19
C ARG A 99 -6.35 -9.88 9.11
N VAL A 100 -6.98 -9.27 10.12
CA VAL A 100 -7.06 -7.82 10.30
C VAL A 100 -6.39 -7.43 11.61
N PHE A 101 -5.49 -6.44 11.56
CA PHE A 101 -4.87 -5.87 12.75
C PHE A 101 -4.58 -4.38 12.57
N GLU A 102 -4.38 -3.67 13.67
CA GLU A 102 -3.89 -2.29 13.66
C GLU A 102 -2.40 -2.27 13.97
N GLY A 103 -1.68 -1.34 13.34
CA GLY A 103 -0.25 -1.11 13.56
C GLY A 103 0.11 0.36 13.37
N THR A 104 1.38 0.66 13.56
CA THR A 104 1.93 2.01 13.40
C THR A 104 2.88 2.04 12.21
N ALA A 105 2.57 2.88 11.22
CA ALA A 105 3.40 3.08 10.05
C ALA A 105 4.52 4.09 10.32
N ARG A 106 5.77 3.66 10.16
CA ARG A 106 6.97 4.50 10.27
C ARG A 106 7.65 4.61 8.92
N GLN A 107 7.92 5.84 8.46
CA GLN A 107 8.71 6.04 7.25
C GLN A 107 10.15 5.62 7.52
N VAL A 108 10.66 4.67 6.74
CA VAL A 108 12.04 4.19 6.85
C VAL A 108 12.97 4.94 5.91
N VAL A 109 14.22 5.11 6.33
CA VAL A 109 15.28 5.79 5.58
C VAL A 109 16.59 4.99 5.64
N GLY A 110 17.61 5.42 4.89
CA GLY A 110 18.94 4.80 4.94
C GLY A 110 18.92 3.29 4.64
N ALA A 111 19.73 2.52 5.38
CA ALA A 111 19.91 1.08 5.19
C ALA A 111 18.63 0.26 5.43
N GLU A 112 17.80 0.68 6.40
CA GLU A 112 16.53 0.01 6.68
C GLU A 112 15.57 0.12 5.49
N ARG A 113 15.49 1.32 4.88
CA ARG A 113 14.72 1.51 3.65
C ARG A 113 15.22 0.62 2.53
N GLU A 114 16.54 0.54 2.31
CA GLU A 114 17.06 -0.32 1.24
C GLU A 114 16.73 -1.80 1.49
N THR A 115 16.76 -2.25 2.74
CA THR A 115 16.36 -3.63 3.10
C THR A 115 14.91 -3.90 2.73
N TRP A 116 13.98 -3.02 3.12
CA TRP A 116 12.57 -3.17 2.77
C TRP A 116 12.28 -2.93 1.29
N TRP A 117 13.05 -2.08 0.64
CA TRP A 117 12.97 -1.86 -0.80
C TRP A 117 13.31 -3.13 -1.57
N GLN A 118 14.39 -3.84 -1.20
CA GLN A 118 14.76 -5.11 -1.83
C GLN A 118 13.66 -6.16 -1.66
N ARG A 119 13.08 -6.30 -0.46
CA ARG A 119 11.91 -7.17 -0.23
C ARG A 119 10.73 -6.79 -1.11
N GLY A 120 10.52 -5.48 -1.30
CA GLY A 120 9.53 -4.96 -2.24
C GLY A 120 9.79 -5.42 -3.67
N VAL A 121 11.03 -5.30 -4.15
CA VAL A 121 11.44 -5.75 -5.49
C VAL A 121 11.31 -7.27 -5.64
N GLU A 122 11.62 -8.05 -4.61
CA GLU A 122 11.40 -9.51 -4.61
C GLU A 122 9.91 -9.87 -4.73
N ALA A 123 9.05 -9.17 -3.99
CA ALA A 123 7.60 -9.36 -4.05
C ALA A 123 7.01 -8.88 -5.39
N TYR A 124 7.52 -7.77 -5.93
CA TYR A 124 7.07 -7.14 -7.15
C TYR A 124 8.23 -6.49 -7.94
N PRO A 125 8.87 -7.22 -8.86
CA PRO A 125 10.08 -6.77 -9.55
C PRO A 125 9.94 -5.45 -10.33
N HIS A 126 8.71 -5.07 -10.69
CA HIS A 126 8.44 -3.85 -11.43
C HIS A 126 8.75 -2.57 -10.61
N TYR A 127 8.89 -2.65 -9.27
CA TYR A 127 9.32 -1.50 -8.47
C TYR A 127 10.65 -0.89 -8.94
N THR A 128 11.58 -1.71 -9.45
CA THR A 128 12.84 -1.22 -10.04
C THR A 128 12.58 -0.29 -11.22
N THR A 129 11.68 -0.69 -12.13
CA THR A 129 11.25 0.16 -13.24
C THR A 129 10.59 1.44 -12.73
N LEU A 130 9.68 1.35 -11.75
CA LEU A 130 8.98 2.52 -11.22
C LEU A 130 9.94 3.53 -10.58
N GLN A 131 11.00 3.08 -9.90
CA GLN A 131 12.02 3.97 -9.35
C GLN A 131 12.86 4.63 -10.43
N SER A 132 13.13 3.97 -11.57
CA SER A 132 13.84 4.59 -12.69
C SER A 132 13.04 5.65 -13.44
N LEU A 133 11.70 5.64 -13.31
CA LEU A 133 10.81 6.61 -13.94
C LEU A 133 10.71 7.93 -13.17
N THR A 134 11.37 8.07 -12.03
CA THR A 134 11.28 9.26 -11.20
C THR A 134 12.56 9.57 -10.45
N GLU A 135 12.88 10.86 -10.30
CA GLU A 135 14.03 11.31 -9.53
C GLU A 135 13.78 11.26 -8.01
N ARG A 136 12.50 11.24 -7.57
CA ARG A 136 12.19 11.17 -6.14
C ARG A 136 12.57 9.79 -5.62
N LYS A 137 13.14 9.74 -4.42
CA LYS A 137 13.28 8.48 -3.69
C LYS A 137 11.89 8.02 -3.27
N ILE A 138 11.42 6.90 -3.83
CA ILE A 138 10.08 6.38 -3.52
C ILE A 138 10.02 6.08 -2.01
N PRO A 139 9.04 6.66 -1.27
CA PRO A 139 8.95 6.48 0.16
C PRO A 139 8.48 5.06 0.49
N VAL A 140 9.07 4.51 1.55
CA VAL A 140 8.73 3.21 2.12
C VAL A 140 8.34 3.44 3.57
N PHE A 141 7.20 2.89 3.97
CA PHE A 141 6.75 2.86 5.36
C PHE A 141 6.69 1.42 5.82
N VAL A 142 7.12 1.15 7.05
CA VAL A 142 6.99 -0.16 7.69
C VAL A 142 5.91 -0.06 8.74
N VAL A 143 5.00 -1.04 8.75
CA VAL A 143 3.95 -1.19 9.74
C VAL A 143 4.41 -2.20 10.78
N GLU A 144 4.47 -1.74 12.02
CA GLU A 144 4.83 -2.48 13.24
C GLU A 144 3.61 -2.63 14.16
#